data_AF-A0A0M9ACP5-F1
#
_entry.id   AF-A0A0M9ACP5-F1
#
_cell.length_a   1.000
_cell.length_b   1.000
_cell.length_c   1.000
_cell.angle_alpha   90.00
_cell.angle_beta   90.00
_cell.angle_gamma   90.00
#
_symmetry.space_group_name_H-M   'P 1'
#
loop_
_entity.id
_entity.type
_entity.pdbx_description
1 polymer ?
#
loop_
_entity_poly.entity_id
_entity_poly.type
_entity_poly.pdbx_seq_one_letter_code
_entity_poly.pdbx_strand_id
1 'polypeptide(L)'
;MREDPAHLLLEDEALTEGLTDEEAQVLLSWLLDLAKDADPAQIAHLRRLGHEITRLSLDYGVPVEEVIGLVELAWGGDEVQGLKA
;
A
#
# COMPACT_ATOMS: atom_id res chain seq x y z
N MET A 1 -8.25 3.48 -25.99
CA MET A 1 -8.57 2.79 -24.73
C MET A 1 -8.08 3.70 -23.63
N ARG A 2 -8.92 4.04 -22.63
CA ARG A 2 -8.45 4.76 -21.46
C ARG A 2 -7.78 3.69 -20.60
N GLU A 3 -6.45 3.76 -20.48
CA GLU A 3 -5.69 2.84 -19.63
C GLU A 3 -6.25 2.91 -18.20
N ASP A 4 -6.36 1.76 -17.56
CA ASP A 4 -6.77 1.68 -16.16
C ASP A 4 -5.73 2.44 -15.32
N PRO A 5 -6.09 3.53 -14.62
CA PRO A 5 -5.16 4.30 -13.82
C PRO A 5 -4.41 3.45 -12.78
N ALA A 6 -5.01 2.34 -12.32
CA ALA A 6 -4.36 1.38 -11.42
C ALA A 6 -3.12 0.72 -12.03
N HIS A 7 -2.97 0.67 -13.36
CA HIS A 7 -1.78 0.14 -14.03
C HIS A 7 -0.51 0.91 -13.67
N LEU A 8 -0.64 2.21 -13.35
CA LEU A 8 0.48 3.06 -12.93
C LEU A 8 1.12 2.62 -11.61
N LEU A 9 0.41 1.85 -10.78
CA LEU A 9 0.96 1.25 -9.57
C LEU A 9 1.82 0.02 -9.89
N LEU A 10 1.47 -0.73 -10.94
CA LEU A 10 2.16 -1.94 -11.37
C LEU A 10 3.44 -1.66 -12.14
N GLU A 11 3.51 -0.51 -12.83
CA GLU A 11 4.71 -0.07 -13.57
C GLU A 11 5.80 0.51 -12.65
N ASP A 12 5.47 0.77 -11.38
CA ASP A 12 6.38 1.39 -10.43
C ASP A 12 7.25 0.35 -9.71
N GLU A 13 8.32 -0.09 -10.35
CA GLU A 13 9.24 -1.11 -9.80
C GLU A 13 9.80 -0.74 -8.41
N ALA A 14 9.96 0.55 -8.13
CA ALA A 14 10.48 1.04 -6.85
C ALA A 14 9.48 0.87 -5.69
N LEU A 15 8.18 0.68 -5.98
CA LEU A 15 7.13 0.60 -4.97
C LEU A 15 7.33 -0.57 -4.01
N THR A 16 7.88 -1.68 -4.51
CA THR A 16 8.09 -2.91 -3.75
C THR A 16 9.57 -3.26 -3.59
N GLU A 17 10.46 -2.32 -3.89
CA GLU A 17 11.90 -2.55 -3.78
C GLU A 17 12.30 -2.90 -2.34
N GLY A 18 13.01 -4.02 -2.17
CA GLY A 18 13.49 -4.48 -0.86
C GLY A 18 12.47 -5.27 -0.02
N LEU A 19 11.21 -5.33 -0.44
CA LEU A 19 10.18 -6.18 0.19
C LEU A 19 10.34 -7.65 -0.22
N THR A 20 9.81 -8.57 0.59
CA THR A 20 9.61 -9.95 0.13
C THR A 20 8.48 -10.04 -0.89
N ASP A 21 8.39 -11.15 -1.63
CA ASP A 21 7.30 -11.37 -2.59
C ASP A 21 5.93 -11.32 -1.89
N GLU A 22 5.83 -11.87 -0.67
CA GLU A 22 4.60 -11.82 0.12
C GLU A 22 4.23 -10.39 0.53
N GLU A 23 5.20 -9.61 1.02
CA GLU A 23 4.99 -8.21 1.42
C GLU A 23 4.64 -7.32 0.23
N ALA A 24 5.33 -7.50 -0.89
CA ALA A 24 5.04 -6.84 -2.16
C ALA A 24 3.61 -7.14 -2.62
N GLN A 25 3.20 -8.42 -2.56
CA GLN A 25 1.85 -8.83 -2.91
C GLN A 25 0.79 -8.20 -2.00
N VAL A 26 1.02 -8.15 -0.69
CA VAL A 26 0.11 -7.52 0.28
C VAL A 26 -0.05 -6.04 -0.04
N LEU A 27 1.06 -5.31 -0.22
CA LEU A 27 1.03 -3.87 -0.53
C LEU A 27 0.28 -3.58 -1.83
N LEU A 28 0.65 -4.30 -2.90
CA LEU A 28 0.05 -4.10 -4.21
C LEU A 28 -1.44 -4.43 -4.21
N SER A 29 -1.85 -5.52 -3.55
CA SER A 29 -3.26 -5.89 -3.48
C SER A 29 -4.07 -4.81 -2.78
N TRP A 30 -3.57 -4.29 -1.66
CA TRP A 30 -4.22 -3.22 -0.91
C TRP A 30 -4.32 -1.91 -1.71
N LEU A 31 -3.25 -1.49 -2.37
CA LEU A 31 -3.25 -0.27 -3.20
C LEU A 31 -4.17 -0.39 -4.42
N LEU A 32 -4.21 -1.56 -5.05
CA LEU A 32 -5.11 -1.83 -6.18
C LEU A 32 -6.58 -1.83 -5.73
N ASP A 33 -6.89 -2.35 -4.54
CA ASP A 33 -8.22 -2.29 -3.97
C ASP A 33 -8.67 -0.85 -3.73
N LEU A 34 -7.79 0.00 -3.17
CA LEU A 34 -8.05 1.44 -3.02
C LEU A 34 -8.18 2.17 -4.37
N ALA A 35 -7.45 1.71 -5.39
CA ALA A 35 -7.44 2.33 -6.71
C ALA A 35 -8.72 2.09 -7.52
N LYS A 36 -9.53 1.07 -7.19
CA LYS A 36 -10.75 0.71 -7.94
C LYS A 36 -11.75 1.87 -8.10
N ASP A 37 -11.86 2.71 -7.09
CA ASP A 37 -12.78 3.86 -7.04
C ASP A 37 -12.04 5.21 -7.15
N ALA A 38 -10.74 5.19 -7.44
CA ALA A 38 -9.89 6.38 -7.43
C ALA A 38 -9.85 7.10 -8.80
N ASP A 39 -9.81 8.43 -8.76
CA ASP A 39 -9.49 9.26 -9.91
C ASP A 39 -7.96 9.30 -10.18
N PRO A 40 -7.51 9.74 -11.37
CA PRO A 40 -6.08 9.78 -11.70
C PRO A 40 -5.21 10.63 -10.76
N ALA A 41 -5.77 11.67 -10.13
CA ALA A 41 -5.01 12.49 -9.16
C ALA A 41 -4.83 11.73 -7.84
N GLN A 42 -5.84 10.96 -7.44
CA GLN A 42 -5.79 10.07 -6.28
C GLN A 42 -4.82 8.90 -6.48
N ILE A 43 -4.65 8.39 -7.70
CA ILE A 43 -3.64 7.36 -8.00
C ILE A 43 -2.22 7.85 -7.68
N ALA A 44 -1.89 9.10 -8.04
CA ALA A 44 -0.59 9.67 -7.70
C ALA A 44 -0.38 9.78 -6.18
N HIS A 45 -1.46 9.90 -5.40
CA HIS A 45 -1.41 9.91 -3.94
C HIS A 45 -1.21 8.49 -3.39
N LEU A 46 -1.92 7.51 -3.93
CA LEU A 46 -1.77 6.09 -3.57
C LEU A 46 -0.35 5.60 -3.84
N ARG A 47 0.24 5.98 -4.97
CA ARG A 47 1.65 5.67 -5.28
C ARG A 47 2.58 6.21 -4.21
N ARG A 48 2.44 7.49 -3.84
CA ARG A 48 3.26 8.09 -2.76
C ARG A 48 3.05 7.41 -1.42
N LEU A 49 1.81 7.04 -1.09
CA LEU A 49 1.51 6.31 0.13
C LEU A 49 2.18 4.94 0.14
N GLY A 50 2.13 4.20 -0.96
CA GLY A 50 2.80 2.90 -1.08
C GLY A 50 4.30 3.00 -0.85
N HIS A 51 4.97 4.01 -1.43
CA HIS A 51 6.39 4.29 -1.16
C HIS A 51 6.67 4.55 0.32
N GLU A 52 5.83 5.34 0.99
CA GLU A 52 6.01 5.61 2.41
C GLU A 52 5.78 4.37 3.26
N ILE A 53 4.82 3.50 2.90
CA ILE A 53 4.61 2.22 3.59
C ILE A 53 5.84 1.31 3.44
N THR A 54 6.35 1.15 2.21
CA THR A 54 7.58 0.38 1.94
C THR A 54 8.77 0.93 2.73
N ARG A 55 8.96 2.26 2.69
CA ARG A 55 10.03 2.93 3.43
C ARG A 55 9.91 2.68 4.93
N LEU A 56 8.72 2.83 5.51
CA LEU A 56 8.50 2.60 6.94
C LEU A 56 8.73 1.13 7.33
N SER A 57 8.26 0.19 6.50
CA SER A 57 8.49 -1.24 6.71
C SER A 57 9.99 -1.55 6.78
N LEU A 58 10.76 -1.05 5.82
CA LEU A 58 12.21 -1.27 5.75
C LEU A 58 12.99 -0.53 6.86
N ASP A 59 12.68 0.75 7.10
CA ASP A 59 13.39 1.58 8.07
C ASP A 59 13.23 1.06 9.51
N TYR A 60 12.05 0.49 9.83
CA TYR A 60 11.71 0.04 11.18
C TYR A 60 11.68 -1.48 11.34
N GLY A 61 11.83 -2.25 10.26
CA GLY A 61 11.78 -3.71 10.29
C GLY A 61 10.41 -4.27 10.70
N VAL A 62 9.34 -3.58 10.30
CA VAL A 62 7.94 -3.93 10.61
C VAL A 62 7.28 -4.49 9.36
N PRO A 63 6.50 -5.60 9.44
CA PRO A 63 5.81 -6.14 8.28
C PRO A 63 4.90 -5.12 7.60
N VAL A 64 4.87 -5.12 6.27
CA VAL A 64 4.00 -4.23 5.48
C VAL A 64 2.54 -4.27 5.94
N GLU A 65 2.02 -5.46 6.25
CA GLU A 65 0.65 -5.66 6.74
C GLU A 65 0.38 -4.88 8.04
N GLU A 66 1.34 -4.84 8.97
CA GLU A 66 1.20 -4.09 10.21
C GLU A 66 1.19 -2.58 9.95
N VAL A 67 2.05 -2.09 9.03
CA VAL A 67 2.06 -0.67 8.64
C VAL A 67 0.73 -0.28 7.99
N ILE A 68 0.20 -1.11 7.08
CA ILE A 68 -1.12 -0.92 6.47
C ILE A 68 -2.21 -0.84 7.56
N GLY A 69 -2.20 -1.76 8.52
CA GLY A 69 -3.16 -1.75 9.62
C GLY A 69 -3.11 -0.45 10.44
N LEU A 70 -1.93 0.12 10.67
CA LEU A 70 -1.79 1.42 11.35
C LEU A 70 -2.38 2.57 10.53
N VAL A 71 -2.20 2.55 9.20
CA VAL A 71 -2.78 3.56 8.30
C VAL A 71 -4.31 3.44 8.29
N GLU A 72 -4.85 2.23 8.20
CA GLU A 72 -6.29 1.98 8.25
C GLU A 72 -6.91 2.42 9.57
N LEU A 73 -6.24 2.12 10.69
CA LEU A 73 -6.65 2.60 12.02
C LEU A 73 -6.69 4.13 12.06
N ALA A 74 -5.69 4.80 11.51
CA ALA A 74 -5.63 6.26 11.46
C ALA A 74 -6.74 6.88 10.58
N TRP A 75 -7.22 6.16 9.56
CA TRP A 75 -8.38 6.55 8.75
C TRP A 75 -9.74 6.25 9.37
N GLY A 76 -9.77 5.61 10.55
CA GLY A 76 -11.00 5.25 11.24
C GLY A 76 -11.55 3.88 10.86
N GLY A 77 -10.71 2.97 10.34
CA GLY A 77 -11.01 1.54 10.30
C GLY A 77 -11.21 0.97 11.71
N ASP A 78 -12.10 -0.01 11.85
CA ASP A 78 -12.29 -0.76 13.11
C ASP A 78 -11.04 -1.61 13.43
N GLU A 79 -10.89 -2.00 14.70
CA GLU A 79 -9.71 -2.67 15.30
C GLU A 79 -8.88 -3.57 14.35
N VAL A 80 -7.58 -3.24 14.24
CA VAL A 80 -6.57 -4.06 13.55
C VAL A 80 -6.52 -5.46 14.16
N GLN A 81 -6.97 -6.48 13.41
CA GLN A 81 -6.89 -7.89 13.81
C GLN A 81 -5.44 -8.41 13.74
N GLY A 82 -4.56 -7.86 14.56
CA GLY A 82 -3.14 -8.26 14.65
C GLY A 82 -2.47 -7.80 15.95
N LEU A 83 -2.97 -6.72 16.55
CA LEU A 83 -2.53 -6.20 17.85
C LEU A 83 -3.31 -6.83 19.02
N LYS A 84 -3.36 -8.16 19.08
CA LYS A 84 -3.78 -8.85 20.32
C LYS A 84 -2.53 -9.30 21.06
N ALA A 85 -2.14 -8.48 22.04
CA ALA A 85 -1.15 -8.80 23.06
C ALA A 85 -1.64 -9.92 23.99
#